data_AF-A0A7C8R901-F1
#
_entry.id   AF-A0A7C8R901-F1
#
_cell.length_a   1.000
_cell.length_b   1.000
_cell.length_c   1.000
_cell.angle_alpha   90.00
_cell.angle_beta   90.00
_cell.angle_gamma   90.00
#
_symmetry.space_group_name_H-M   'P 1'
#
loop_
_entity.id
_entity.type
_entity.pdbx_description
1 polymer ?
#
loop_
_entity_poly.entity_id
_entity_poly.type
_entity_poly.pdbx_seq_one_letter_code
_entity_poly.pdbx_strand_id
1 'polypeptide(L)'
;MDPFSGEGELLNIHNAFFQGQYDKVVEFDTKPLSASNQLPARIFQLRARIAQGDFEDVLAELEGEEEPELAAVRALAKFNTEELETAIEEIEELAKSSGDNATVQVIGGIVLQRAGKTDEALALLSQHQGNLEAVSIIVQIRLAQNRTDLAIKEVTAAKKWAQDSLVVNIAEAWVGLRVGGDKYQQSYYVFEELAQAPSTSSTMSLVGQAISELHLGRLPEAEVALQQALTKDKGDIAALANKIVLTALTGGDTTADIRYVTKAPSNS
;
A
#
# COMPACT_ATOMS: atom_id res chain seq x y z
N MET A 1 -13.88 17.92 2.98
CA MET A 1 -14.67 16.70 3.27
C MET A 1 -14.05 15.60 2.44
N ASP A 2 -13.73 14.45 3.03
CA ASP A 2 -13.02 13.36 2.35
C ASP A 2 -13.90 12.78 1.21
N PRO A 3 -13.46 12.82 -0.06
CA PRO A 3 -14.24 12.24 -1.17
C PRO A 3 -14.44 10.72 -1.03
N PHE A 4 -13.73 10.07 -0.12
CA PHE A 4 -13.82 8.64 0.19
C PHE A 4 -14.60 8.36 1.49
N SER A 5 -15.36 9.34 2.01
CA SER A 5 -16.32 9.11 3.09
C SER A 5 -17.44 8.13 2.67
N GLY A 6 -18.19 7.60 3.64
CA GLY A 6 -19.18 6.53 3.47
C GLY A 6 -20.28 6.73 2.40
N GLU A 7 -20.42 7.95 1.87
CA GLU A 7 -21.40 8.32 0.83
C GLU A 7 -20.74 8.69 -0.52
N GLY A 8 -19.41 8.59 -0.63
CA GLY A 8 -18.66 8.99 -1.83
C GLY A 8 -18.72 7.98 -2.97
N GLU A 9 -18.88 8.46 -4.21
CA GLU A 9 -18.93 7.62 -5.42
C GLU A 9 -17.66 6.76 -5.59
N LEU A 10 -16.53 7.19 -5.02
CA LEU A 10 -15.23 6.52 -5.12
C LEU A 10 -14.96 5.53 -3.97
N LEU A 11 -15.85 5.40 -2.98
CA LEU A 11 -15.61 4.57 -1.80
C LEU A 11 -15.26 3.11 -2.16
N ASN A 12 -15.98 2.53 -3.12
CA ASN A 12 -15.81 1.13 -3.50
C ASN A 12 -14.46 0.88 -4.19
N ILE A 13 -14.08 1.72 -5.16
CA ILE A 13 -12.79 1.61 -5.87
C ILE A 13 -11.63 1.89 -4.91
N HIS A 14 -11.77 2.88 -4.03
CA HIS A 14 -10.80 3.20 -2.99
C HIS A 14 -10.59 2.03 -2.03
N ASN A 15 -11.67 1.46 -1.49
CA ASN A 15 -11.58 0.33 -0.56
C ASN A 15 -11.02 -0.92 -1.22
N ALA A 16 -11.35 -1.19 -2.49
CA ALA A 16 -10.77 -2.29 -3.24
C ALA A 16 -9.26 -2.11 -3.42
N PHE A 17 -8.80 -0.89 -3.73
CA PHE A 17 -7.39 -0.57 -3.87
C PHE A 17 -6.62 -0.80 -2.57
N PHE A 18 -7.09 -0.27 -1.44
CA PHE A 18 -6.44 -0.43 -0.13
C PHE A 18 -6.54 -1.84 0.46
N GLN A 19 -7.45 -2.67 -0.06
CA GLN A 19 -7.49 -4.09 0.24
C GLN A 19 -6.61 -4.92 -0.70
N GLY A 20 -5.94 -4.33 -1.68
CA GLY A 20 -5.12 -5.06 -2.65
C GLY A 20 -5.94 -5.89 -3.64
N GLN A 21 -7.22 -5.54 -3.85
CA GLN A 21 -8.11 -6.17 -4.83
C GLN A 21 -7.93 -5.50 -6.19
N TYR A 22 -6.70 -5.51 -6.73
CA TYR A 22 -6.33 -4.72 -7.91
C TYR A 22 -7.14 -5.09 -9.15
N ASP A 23 -7.46 -6.37 -9.38
CA ASP A 23 -8.34 -6.80 -10.47
C ASP A 23 -9.69 -6.06 -10.45
N LYS A 24 -10.30 -5.94 -9.27
CA LYS A 24 -11.58 -5.22 -9.12
C LYS A 24 -11.46 -3.73 -9.34
N VAL A 25 -10.29 -3.15 -9.03
CA VAL A 25 -10.04 -1.72 -9.28
C VAL A 25 -9.95 -1.49 -10.78
N VAL A 26 -9.20 -2.34 -11.50
CA VAL A 26 -9.07 -2.27 -12.96
C VAL A 26 -10.42 -2.47 -13.65
N GLU A 27 -11.22 -3.45 -13.23
CA GLU A 27 -12.53 -3.76 -13.81
C GLU A 27 -13.66 -2.80 -13.38
N PHE A 28 -13.38 -1.80 -12.52
CA PHE A 28 -14.39 -0.89 -12.00
C PHE A 28 -15.03 -0.04 -13.10
N ASP A 29 -16.37 -0.02 -13.20
CA ASP A 29 -17.08 0.82 -14.18
C ASP A 29 -17.11 2.28 -13.73
N THR A 30 -16.32 3.11 -14.40
CA THR A 30 -16.19 4.55 -14.12
C THR A 30 -17.22 5.41 -14.84
N LYS A 31 -17.95 4.88 -15.82
CA LYS A 31 -18.95 5.65 -16.61
C LYS A 31 -20.03 6.33 -15.75
N PRO A 32 -20.53 5.73 -14.66
CA PRO A 32 -21.56 6.35 -13.83
C PRO A 32 -21.04 7.48 -12.94
N LEU A 33 -19.72 7.65 -12.81
CA LEU A 33 -19.13 8.65 -11.92
C LEU A 33 -19.32 10.07 -12.44
N SER A 34 -19.48 11.01 -11.51
CA SER A 34 -19.45 12.43 -11.82
C SER A 34 -18.13 12.86 -12.49
N ALA A 35 -18.16 13.93 -13.29
CA ALA A 35 -16.99 14.40 -14.03
C ALA A 35 -15.76 14.67 -13.14
N SER A 36 -15.99 15.17 -11.91
CA SER A 36 -14.92 15.40 -10.92
C SER A 36 -14.27 14.11 -10.39
N ASN A 37 -14.96 12.98 -10.48
CA ASN A 37 -14.51 11.68 -9.98
C ASN A 37 -13.91 10.79 -11.09
N GLN A 38 -14.01 11.18 -12.35
CA GLN A 38 -13.44 10.44 -13.48
C GLN A 38 -11.91 10.33 -13.38
N LEU A 39 -11.22 11.46 -13.18
CA LEU A 39 -9.75 11.48 -13.08
C LEU A 39 -9.26 10.71 -11.83
N PRO A 40 -9.79 10.93 -10.61
CA PRO A 40 -9.43 10.11 -9.44
C PRO A 40 -9.62 8.60 -9.65
N ALA A 41 -10.71 8.18 -10.30
CA ALA A 41 -10.94 6.76 -10.57
C ALA A 41 -9.92 6.20 -11.58
N ARG A 42 -9.60 6.95 -12.64
CA ARG A 42 -8.55 6.60 -13.60
C ARG A 42 -7.19 6.44 -12.90
N ILE A 43 -6.86 7.33 -11.97
CA ILE A 43 -5.61 7.25 -11.18
C ILE A 43 -5.56 5.95 -10.38
N PHE A 44 -6.66 5.52 -9.74
CA PHE A 44 -6.70 4.23 -9.05
C PHE A 44 -6.53 3.05 -10.00
N GLN A 45 -7.17 3.07 -11.17
CA GLN A 45 -7.02 2.03 -12.20
C GLN A 45 -5.58 1.90 -12.67
N LEU A 46 -4.92 3.02 -12.99
CA LEU A 46 -3.53 3.03 -13.43
C LEU A 46 -2.58 2.56 -12.32
N ARG A 47 -2.77 3.01 -11.07
CA ARG A 47 -1.98 2.55 -9.93
C ARG A 47 -2.17 1.06 -9.65
N ALA A 48 -3.38 0.52 -9.85
CA ALA A 48 -3.66 -0.90 -9.72
C ALA A 48 -2.93 -1.72 -10.80
N ARG A 49 -2.94 -1.25 -12.06
CA ARG A 49 -2.18 -1.86 -13.16
C ARG A 49 -0.68 -1.86 -12.89
N ILE A 50 -0.13 -0.74 -12.42
CA ILE A 50 1.27 -0.65 -11.97
C ILE A 50 1.53 -1.68 -10.86
N ALA A 51 0.65 -1.80 -9.86
CA ALA A 51 0.81 -2.80 -8.80
C ALA A 51 0.79 -4.26 -9.32
N GLN A 52 0.16 -4.51 -10.47
CA GLN A 52 0.12 -5.81 -11.15
C GLN A 52 1.32 -6.04 -12.10
N GLY A 53 2.24 -5.08 -12.22
CA GLY A 53 3.41 -5.17 -13.09
C GLY A 53 3.17 -4.72 -14.53
N ASP A 54 2.01 -4.12 -14.82
CA ASP A 54 1.66 -3.63 -16.15
C ASP A 54 2.23 -2.21 -16.38
N PHE A 55 3.56 -2.10 -16.39
CA PHE A 55 4.26 -0.81 -16.48
C PHE A 55 4.26 -0.24 -17.91
N GLU A 56 4.63 -1.06 -18.89
CA GLU A 56 4.82 -0.62 -20.29
C GLU A 56 3.52 -0.13 -20.94
N ASP A 57 2.40 -0.85 -20.75
CA ASP A 57 1.12 -0.42 -21.32
C ASP A 57 0.58 0.83 -20.63
N VAL A 58 0.85 1.01 -19.33
CA VAL A 58 0.53 2.24 -18.59
C VAL A 58 1.36 3.41 -19.12
N LEU A 59 2.65 3.21 -19.39
CA LEU A 59 3.51 4.24 -19.98
C LEU A 59 3.04 4.64 -21.38
N ALA A 60 2.67 3.67 -22.22
CA ALA A 60 2.12 3.92 -23.55
C ALA A 60 0.77 4.67 -23.51
N GLU A 61 -0.11 4.35 -22.55
CA GLU A 61 -1.39 5.04 -22.39
C GLU A 61 -1.22 6.50 -21.94
N LEU A 62 -0.19 6.78 -21.12
CA LEU A 62 0.08 8.11 -20.57
C LEU A 62 1.00 8.97 -21.45
N GLU A 63 1.27 8.54 -22.68
CA GLU A 63 2.04 9.30 -23.64
C GLU A 63 1.28 10.58 -24.04
N GLY A 64 1.90 11.74 -23.80
CA GLY A 64 1.34 13.05 -24.14
C GLY A 64 0.37 13.64 -23.11
N GLU A 65 0.08 12.93 -22.01
CA GLU A 65 -0.69 13.49 -20.88
C GLU A 65 0.21 14.46 -20.08
N GLU A 66 -0.29 15.66 -19.80
CA GLU A 66 0.47 16.74 -19.15
C GLU A 66 -0.05 17.11 -17.76
N GLU A 67 -1.21 16.58 -17.36
CA GLU A 67 -1.79 16.79 -16.04
C GLU A 67 -0.81 16.33 -14.94
N PRO A 68 -0.56 17.13 -13.89
CA PRO A 68 0.38 16.77 -12.83
C PRO A 68 0.09 15.42 -12.18
N GLU A 69 -1.19 15.07 -12.02
CA GLU A 69 -1.61 13.78 -11.48
C GLU A 69 -1.17 12.61 -12.36
N LEU A 70 -1.37 12.74 -13.69
CA LEU A 70 -1.03 11.69 -14.65
C LEU A 70 0.48 11.63 -14.90
N ALA A 71 1.16 12.77 -14.88
CA ALA A 71 2.63 12.83 -14.89
C ALA A 71 3.23 12.12 -13.66
N ALA A 72 2.65 12.30 -12.47
CA ALA A 72 3.08 11.58 -11.28
C ALA A 72 2.87 10.06 -11.42
N VAL A 73 1.72 9.62 -11.95
CA VAL A 73 1.44 8.19 -12.20
C VAL A 73 2.42 7.61 -13.24
N ARG A 74 2.73 8.37 -14.30
CA ARG A 74 3.73 7.97 -15.30
C ARG A 74 5.12 7.83 -14.67
N ALA A 75 5.53 8.79 -13.85
CA ALA A 75 6.80 8.70 -13.13
C ALA A 75 6.82 7.47 -12.19
N LEU A 76 5.70 7.15 -11.53
CA LEU A 76 5.61 5.92 -10.74
C LEU A 76 5.78 4.66 -11.60
N ALA A 77 5.20 4.61 -12.80
CA ALA A 77 5.40 3.49 -13.72
C ALA A 77 6.87 3.36 -14.13
N LYS A 78 7.50 4.46 -14.59
CA LYS A 78 8.94 4.53 -14.94
C LYS A 78 9.85 4.11 -13.78
N PHE A 79 9.48 4.41 -12.53
CA PHE A 79 10.26 4.02 -11.37
C PHE A 79 10.40 2.50 -11.21
N ASN A 80 9.48 1.72 -11.78
CA ASN A 80 9.54 0.25 -11.76
C ASN A 80 10.18 -0.35 -13.03
N THR A 81 10.75 0.49 -13.91
CA THR A 81 11.50 0.07 -15.10
C THR A 81 12.97 0.46 -14.98
N GLU A 82 13.72 0.38 -16.08
CA GLU A 82 15.12 0.85 -16.15
C GLU A 82 15.24 2.39 -16.12
N GLU A 83 14.12 3.13 -16.06
CA GLU A 83 14.07 4.60 -16.09
C GLU A 83 13.89 5.23 -14.69
N LEU A 84 14.32 4.55 -13.63
CA LEU A 84 14.06 4.99 -12.26
C LEU A 84 14.69 6.35 -11.93
N GLU A 85 15.88 6.66 -12.44
CA GLU A 85 16.52 7.96 -12.20
C GLU A 85 15.71 9.10 -12.83
N THR A 86 15.25 8.91 -14.07
CA THR A 86 14.36 9.85 -14.77
C THR A 86 13.06 10.05 -13.99
N ALA A 87 12.48 8.98 -13.44
CA ALA A 87 11.29 9.05 -12.62
C ALA A 87 11.47 9.90 -11.35
N ILE A 88 12.63 9.77 -10.69
CA ILE A 88 12.95 10.57 -9.50
C ILE A 88 13.06 12.05 -9.86
N GLU A 89 13.76 12.39 -10.94
CA GLU A 89 13.90 13.77 -11.41
C GLU A 89 12.54 14.40 -11.76
N GLU A 90 11.68 13.67 -12.49
CA GLU A 90 10.33 14.10 -12.84
C GLU A 90 9.48 14.38 -11.58
N ILE A 91 9.56 13.51 -10.56
CA ILE A 91 8.88 13.71 -9.27
C ILE A 91 9.42 14.93 -8.51
N GLU A 92 10.73 15.17 -8.52
CA GLU A 92 11.31 16.34 -7.86
C GLU A 92 10.89 17.65 -8.53
N GLU A 93 10.73 17.66 -9.85
CA GLU A 93 10.19 18.80 -10.59
C GLU A 93 8.71 19.01 -10.28
N LEU A 94 7.90 17.95 -10.30
CA LEU A 94 6.48 18.00 -9.93
C LEU A 94 6.27 18.46 -8.48
N ALA A 95 7.12 18.03 -7.54
CA ALA A 95 7.06 18.47 -6.15
C ALA A 95 7.32 19.98 -6.00
N LYS A 96 8.12 20.58 -6.91
CA LYS A 96 8.39 22.03 -6.93
C LYS A 96 7.28 22.82 -7.62
N SER A 97 6.73 22.30 -8.71
CA SER A 97 5.75 23.01 -9.54
C SER A 97 4.30 22.78 -9.11
N SER A 98 3.99 21.65 -8.48
CA SER A 98 2.64 21.18 -8.12
C SER A 98 2.63 20.41 -6.80
N GLY A 99 3.46 20.81 -5.84
CA GLY A 99 3.60 20.15 -4.54
C GLY A 99 2.36 20.22 -3.63
N ASP A 100 1.37 21.07 -3.95
CA ASP A 100 0.06 21.13 -3.30
C ASP A 100 -0.97 20.15 -3.88
N ASN A 101 -0.65 19.51 -5.02
CA ASN A 101 -1.50 18.49 -5.62
C ASN A 101 -1.45 17.17 -4.81
N ALA A 102 -2.61 16.67 -4.41
CA ALA A 102 -2.71 15.50 -3.54
C ALA A 102 -2.12 14.22 -4.17
N THR A 103 -2.29 14.01 -5.48
CA THR A 103 -1.73 12.84 -6.18
C THR A 103 -0.21 12.94 -6.27
N VAL A 104 0.31 14.14 -6.57
CA VAL A 104 1.76 14.41 -6.58
C VAL A 104 2.36 14.18 -5.20
N GLN A 105 1.70 14.61 -4.13
CA GLN A 105 2.15 14.38 -2.76
C GLN A 105 2.25 12.88 -2.43
N VAL A 106 1.19 12.12 -2.73
CA VAL A 106 1.11 10.68 -2.43
C VAL A 106 2.13 9.89 -3.25
N ILE A 107 2.12 10.06 -4.57
CA ILE A 107 2.99 9.30 -5.47
C ILE A 107 4.44 9.76 -5.34
N GLY A 108 4.67 11.07 -5.25
CA GLY A 108 6.01 11.62 -5.04
C GLY A 108 6.59 11.17 -3.70
N GLY A 109 5.79 11.14 -2.63
CA GLY A 109 6.20 10.58 -1.34
C GLY A 109 6.62 9.11 -1.43
N ILE A 110 5.88 8.29 -2.19
CA ILE A 110 6.24 6.87 -2.44
C ILE A 110 7.57 6.76 -3.20
N VAL A 111 7.71 7.47 -4.32
CA VAL A 111 8.91 7.41 -5.18
C VAL A 111 10.13 7.91 -4.41
N LEU A 112 10.06 9.07 -3.76
CA LEU A 112 11.16 9.64 -2.98
C LEU A 112 11.55 8.71 -1.82
N GLN A 113 10.59 8.12 -1.11
CA GLN A 113 10.89 7.16 -0.05
C GLN A 113 11.59 5.91 -0.59
N ARG A 114 11.13 5.35 -1.71
CA ARG A 114 11.75 4.18 -2.36
C ARG A 114 13.15 4.50 -2.90
N ALA A 115 13.39 5.74 -3.31
CA ALA A 115 14.71 6.26 -3.70
C ALA A 115 15.65 6.57 -2.51
N GLY A 116 15.21 6.35 -1.26
CA GLY A 116 16.00 6.66 -0.06
C GLY A 116 16.02 8.14 0.33
N LYS A 117 15.26 8.99 -0.37
CA LYS A 117 15.10 10.44 -0.13
C LYS A 117 14.02 10.71 0.94
N THR A 118 14.19 10.09 2.11
CA THR A 118 13.16 10.06 3.15
C THR A 118 12.75 11.44 3.68
N ASP A 119 13.71 12.36 3.86
CA ASP A 119 13.40 13.69 4.39
C ASP A 119 12.57 14.52 3.39
N GLU A 120 12.88 14.40 2.09
CA GLU A 120 12.14 15.04 1.01
C GLU A 120 10.74 14.44 0.85
N ALA A 121 10.62 13.11 0.96
CA ALA A 121 9.33 12.43 0.97
C ALA A 121 8.42 12.94 2.10
N LEU A 122 8.96 13.02 3.33
CA LEU A 122 8.21 13.54 4.48
C LEU A 122 7.86 15.02 4.34
N ALA A 123 8.77 15.83 3.80
CA ALA A 123 8.53 17.24 3.55
C ALA A 123 7.38 17.45 2.56
N LEU A 124 7.35 16.68 1.47
CA LEU A 124 6.27 16.72 0.48
C LEU A 124 4.94 16.20 1.08
N LEU A 125 4.95 15.02 1.70
CA LEU A 125 3.75 14.42 2.28
C LEU A 125 3.13 15.30 3.36
N SER A 126 3.94 15.98 4.18
CA SER A 126 3.46 16.83 5.28
C SER A 126 2.61 18.04 4.83
N GLN A 127 2.61 18.36 3.54
CA GLN A 127 1.79 19.43 2.94
C GLN A 127 0.34 18.98 2.68
N HIS A 128 0.01 17.72 2.97
CA HIS A 128 -1.31 17.17 2.75
C HIS A 128 -2.41 17.95 3.49
N GLN A 129 -3.56 18.11 2.84
CA GLN A 129 -4.73 18.77 3.42
C GLN A 129 -5.78 17.73 3.79
N GLY A 130 -5.48 16.91 4.80
CA GLY A 130 -6.37 15.84 5.26
C GLY A 130 -6.47 14.63 4.31
N ASN A 131 -5.46 14.40 3.45
CA ASN A 131 -5.36 13.19 2.66
C ASN A 131 -4.90 11.99 3.52
N LEU A 132 -5.73 10.95 3.62
CA LEU A 132 -5.44 9.77 4.43
C LEU A 132 -4.37 8.84 3.86
N GLU A 133 -4.18 8.81 2.53
CA GLU A 133 -3.08 8.09 1.92
C GLU A 133 -1.74 8.72 2.32
N ALA A 134 -1.64 10.04 2.27
CA ALA A 134 -0.43 10.75 2.68
C ALA A 134 -0.09 10.46 4.16
N VAL A 135 -1.11 10.49 5.04
CA VAL A 135 -0.96 10.12 6.45
C VAL A 135 -0.46 8.69 6.62
N SER A 136 -1.04 7.72 5.88
CA SER A 136 -0.65 6.31 6.01
C SER A 136 0.78 6.07 5.54
N ILE A 137 1.23 6.75 4.49
CA ILE A 137 2.63 6.71 4.03
C ILE A 137 3.56 7.34 5.06
N ILE A 138 3.20 8.48 5.66
CA ILE A 138 3.99 9.07 6.76
C ILE A 138 4.12 8.06 7.91
N VAL A 139 3.02 7.39 8.31
CA VAL A 139 3.05 6.33 9.33
C VAL A 139 4.03 5.21 8.96
N GLN A 140 3.98 4.70 7.73
CA GLN A 140 4.90 3.67 7.25
C GLN A 140 6.36 4.13 7.33
N ILE A 141 6.66 5.35 6.87
CA ILE A 141 8.01 5.94 6.93
C ILE A 141 8.48 6.04 8.38
N ARG A 142 7.64 6.54 9.30
CA ARG A 142 8.00 6.66 10.72
C ARG A 142 8.25 5.30 11.36
N LEU A 143 7.48 4.28 11.01
CA LEU A 143 7.71 2.91 11.48
C LEU A 143 9.04 2.35 10.96
N ALA A 144 9.36 2.57 9.68
CA ALA A 144 10.63 2.17 9.07
C ALA A 144 11.84 2.88 9.72
N GLN A 145 11.69 4.14 10.13
CA GLN A 145 12.69 4.89 10.91
C GLN A 145 12.79 4.44 12.38
N ASN A 146 12.04 3.42 12.80
CA ASN A 146 11.89 3.00 14.20
C ASN A 146 11.35 4.11 15.12
N ARG A 147 10.71 5.14 14.57
CA ARG A 147 10.05 6.24 15.29
C ARG A 147 8.59 5.92 15.57
N THR A 148 8.38 4.84 16.32
CA THR A 148 7.04 4.37 16.71
C THR A 148 6.27 5.43 17.49
N ASP A 149 6.95 6.29 18.25
CA ASP A 149 6.37 7.44 18.94
C ASP A 149 5.69 8.44 18.00
N LEU A 150 6.32 8.71 16.84
CA LEU A 150 5.75 9.60 15.83
C LEU A 150 4.61 8.91 15.08
N ALA A 151 4.77 7.64 14.71
CA ALA A 151 3.72 6.87 14.05
C ALA A 151 2.43 6.81 14.88
N ILE A 152 2.55 6.61 16.21
CA ILE A 152 1.40 6.66 17.13
C ILE A 152 0.72 8.04 17.11
N LYS A 153 1.49 9.13 17.12
CA LYS A 153 0.94 10.49 17.07
C LYS A 153 0.15 10.74 15.79
N GLU A 154 0.70 10.36 14.64
CA GLU A 154 0.06 10.55 13.34
C GLU A 154 -1.28 9.79 13.26
N VAL A 155 -1.28 8.49 13.57
CA VAL A 155 -2.51 7.69 13.48
C VAL A 155 -3.55 8.13 14.51
N THR A 156 -3.12 8.52 15.71
CA THR A 156 -4.03 9.05 16.75
C THR A 156 -4.65 10.37 16.31
N ALA A 157 -3.90 11.23 15.60
CA ALA A 157 -4.43 12.48 15.07
C ALA A 157 -5.45 12.23 13.96
N ALA A 158 -5.16 11.31 13.03
CA ALA A 158 -6.06 10.92 11.94
C ALA A 158 -7.38 10.32 12.45
N LYS A 159 -7.29 9.43 13.43
CA LYS A 159 -8.45 8.74 14.02
C LYS A 159 -9.49 9.68 14.63
N LYS A 160 -9.09 10.90 15.05
CA LYS A 160 -10.04 11.88 15.61
C LYS A 160 -11.08 12.38 14.60
N TRP A 161 -10.78 12.29 13.30
CA TRP A 161 -11.65 12.81 12.24
C TRP A 161 -11.98 11.80 11.14
N ALA A 162 -11.29 10.65 11.10
CA ALA A 162 -11.51 9.58 10.12
C ALA A 162 -11.53 8.18 10.77
N GLN A 163 -12.23 8.03 11.90
CA GLN A 163 -12.29 6.77 12.65
C GLN A 163 -12.86 5.58 11.86
N ASP A 164 -13.74 5.84 10.88
CA ASP A 164 -14.39 4.82 10.05
C ASP A 164 -13.62 4.53 8.75
N SER A 165 -12.47 5.19 8.55
CA SER A 165 -11.67 4.99 7.35
C SER A 165 -10.88 3.69 7.42
N LEU A 166 -11.03 2.87 6.38
CA LEU A 166 -10.23 1.67 6.18
C LEU A 166 -8.72 1.98 6.22
N VAL A 167 -8.28 3.07 5.61
CA VAL A 167 -6.86 3.45 5.54
C VAL A 167 -6.29 3.74 6.93
N VAL A 168 -7.09 4.40 7.79
CA VAL A 168 -6.70 4.66 9.18
C VAL A 168 -6.65 3.36 9.98
N ASN A 169 -7.63 2.47 9.79
CA ASN A 169 -7.68 1.17 10.48
C ASN A 169 -6.46 0.30 10.13
N ILE A 170 -6.07 0.26 8.85
CA ILE A 170 -4.86 -0.44 8.40
C ILE A 170 -3.60 0.20 9.01
N ALA A 171 -3.48 1.53 8.98
CA ALA A 171 -2.34 2.23 9.56
C ALA A 171 -2.23 2.00 11.08
N GLU A 172 -3.36 1.99 11.80
CA GLU A 172 -3.42 1.68 13.22
C GLU A 172 -3.00 0.23 13.48
N ALA A 173 -3.40 -0.70 12.63
CA ALA A 173 -2.99 -2.10 12.72
C ALA A 173 -1.47 -2.25 12.56
N TRP A 174 -0.82 -1.57 11.61
CA TRP A 174 0.65 -1.58 11.48
C TRP A 174 1.35 -1.03 12.72
N VAL A 175 0.86 0.09 13.27
CA VAL A 175 1.38 0.66 14.52
C VAL A 175 1.18 -0.33 15.68
N GLY A 176 0.02 -0.97 15.75
CA GLY A 176 -0.31 -1.97 16.78
C GLY A 176 0.63 -3.18 16.74
N LEU A 177 0.92 -3.71 15.55
CA LEU A 177 1.91 -4.78 15.36
C LEU A 177 3.31 -4.36 15.79
N ARG A 178 3.66 -3.08 15.61
CA ARG A 178 4.95 -2.57 16.08
C ARG A 178 5.01 -2.40 17.61
N VAL A 179 3.91 -2.00 18.24
CA VAL A 179 3.83 -1.77 19.70
C VAL A 179 3.79 -3.08 20.48
N GLY A 180 3.02 -4.05 19.99
CA GLY A 180 2.87 -5.37 20.61
C GLY A 180 2.04 -5.42 21.88
N GLY A 181 2.12 -6.55 22.58
CA GLY A 181 1.25 -6.86 23.72
C GLY A 181 -0.21 -7.00 23.28
N ASP A 182 -1.14 -6.39 24.02
CA ASP A 182 -2.58 -6.43 23.70
C ASP A 182 -2.92 -5.81 22.33
N LYS A 183 -1.99 -5.04 21.73
CA LYS A 183 -2.16 -4.47 20.39
C LYS A 183 -2.10 -5.51 19.29
N TYR A 184 -1.43 -6.65 19.48
CA TYR A 184 -1.42 -7.73 18.49
C TYR A 184 -2.83 -8.24 18.20
N GLN A 185 -3.65 -8.42 19.25
CA GLN A 185 -5.02 -8.90 19.09
C GLN A 185 -5.91 -7.87 18.39
N GLN A 186 -5.68 -6.57 18.63
CA GLN A 186 -6.42 -5.49 17.95
C GLN A 186 -6.07 -5.44 16.46
N SER A 187 -4.78 -5.49 16.12
CA SER A 187 -4.32 -5.53 14.72
C SER A 187 -4.82 -6.78 13.99
N TYR A 188 -4.83 -7.93 14.68
CA TYR A 188 -5.38 -9.18 14.13
C TYR A 188 -6.82 -9.00 13.65
N TYR A 189 -7.71 -8.42 14.47
CA TYR A 189 -9.12 -8.27 14.07
C TYR A 189 -9.29 -7.40 12.83
N VAL A 190 -8.47 -6.37 12.66
CA VAL A 190 -8.48 -5.56 11.43
C VAL A 190 -8.12 -6.43 10.22
N PHE A 191 -7.02 -7.17 10.27
CA PHE A 191 -6.60 -7.97 9.11
C PHE A 191 -7.49 -9.20 8.87
N GLU A 192 -8.02 -9.82 9.92
CA GLU A 192 -8.98 -10.91 9.80
C GLU A 192 -10.27 -10.45 9.13
N GLU A 193 -10.78 -9.27 9.48
CA GLU A 193 -11.96 -8.69 8.83
C GLU A 193 -11.73 -8.48 7.31
N LEU A 194 -10.51 -8.10 6.92
CA LEU A 194 -10.12 -7.91 5.51
C LEU A 194 -9.86 -9.23 4.77
N ALA A 195 -9.60 -10.32 5.49
CA ALA A 195 -9.25 -11.62 4.93
C ALA A 195 -10.40 -12.64 4.97
N GLN A 196 -11.39 -12.47 5.86
CA GLN A 196 -12.43 -13.47 6.16
C GLN A 196 -13.31 -13.85 4.96
N ALA A 197 -13.56 -12.92 4.03
CA ALA A 197 -14.44 -13.14 2.90
C ALA A 197 -13.65 -13.54 1.65
N PRO A 198 -13.85 -14.75 1.08
CA PRO A 198 -13.08 -15.22 -0.07
C PRO A 198 -13.12 -14.28 -1.28
N SER A 199 -14.26 -13.62 -1.50
CA SER A 199 -14.49 -12.70 -2.61
C SER A 199 -13.80 -11.34 -2.45
N THR A 200 -13.37 -10.96 -1.25
CA THR A 200 -12.67 -9.68 -0.98
C THR A 200 -11.26 -9.88 -0.45
N SER A 201 -10.89 -11.09 -0.03
CA SER A 201 -9.54 -11.43 0.38
C SER A 201 -8.53 -11.26 -0.76
N SER A 202 -7.42 -10.60 -0.46
CA SER A 202 -6.25 -10.51 -1.34
C SER A 202 -5.06 -11.21 -0.68
N THR A 203 -3.98 -11.40 -1.44
CA THR A 203 -2.71 -11.89 -0.87
C THR A 203 -2.24 -10.97 0.26
N MET A 204 -2.40 -9.65 0.10
CA MET A 204 -2.02 -8.67 1.13
C MET A 204 -2.81 -8.82 2.43
N SER A 205 -4.14 -8.98 2.37
CA SER A 205 -4.94 -9.12 3.60
C SER A 205 -4.64 -10.44 4.32
N LEU A 206 -4.44 -11.53 3.57
CA LEU A 206 -4.03 -12.83 4.12
C LEU A 206 -2.64 -12.79 4.77
N VAL A 207 -1.69 -12.09 4.16
CA VAL A 207 -0.35 -11.88 4.75
C VAL A 207 -0.45 -11.04 6.03
N GLY A 208 -1.27 -9.98 6.04
CA GLY A 208 -1.51 -9.19 7.26
C GLY A 208 -2.12 -10.02 8.40
N GLN A 209 -3.06 -10.91 8.09
CA GLN A 209 -3.63 -11.86 9.04
C GLN A 209 -2.54 -12.81 9.56
N ALA A 210 -1.77 -13.43 8.67
CA ALA A 210 -0.70 -14.35 9.03
C ALA A 210 0.36 -13.71 9.94
N ILE A 211 0.82 -12.49 9.63
CA ILE A 211 1.77 -11.74 10.46
C ILE A 211 1.20 -11.53 11.87
N SER A 212 -0.08 -11.16 11.96
CA SER A 212 -0.75 -10.95 13.25
C SER A 212 -0.84 -12.25 14.06
N GLU A 213 -1.16 -13.38 13.41
CA GLU A 213 -1.18 -14.69 14.05
C GLU A 213 0.21 -15.15 14.51
N LEU A 214 1.27 -14.89 13.72
CA LEU A 214 2.65 -15.13 14.13
C LEU A 214 3.02 -14.36 15.40
N HIS A 215 2.65 -13.08 15.47
CA HIS A 215 2.86 -12.26 16.67
C HIS A 215 2.08 -12.75 17.90
N LEU A 216 0.93 -13.38 17.68
CA LEU A 216 0.11 -14.01 18.73
C LEU A 216 0.60 -15.43 19.10
N GLY A 217 1.62 -15.96 18.42
CA GLY A 217 2.13 -17.31 18.64
C GLY A 217 1.23 -18.42 18.08
N ARG A 218 0.25 -18.07 17.25
CA ARG A 218 -0.74 -18.98 16.64
C ARG A 218 -0.21 -19.51 15.32
N LEU A 219 0.83 -20.33 15.41
CA LEU A 219 1.58 -20.82 14.25
C LEU A 219 0.72 -21.64 13.27
N PRO A 220 -0.18 -22.55 13.71
CA PRO A 220 -1.04 -23.29 12.78
C PRO A 220 -1.97 -22.39 11.96
N GLU A 221 -2.56 -21.36 12.59
CA GLU A 221 -3.44 -20.40 11.93
C GLU A 221 -2.66 -19.53 10.94
N ALA A 222 -1.46 -19.09 11.32
CA ALA A 222 -0.55 -18.37 10.42
C ALA A 222 -0.18 -19.23 9.19
N GLU A 223 0.06 -20.53 9.38
CA GLU A 223 0.35 -21.45 8.28
C GLU A 223 -0.79 -21.50 7.27
N VAL A 224 -2.04 -21.65 7.75
CA VAL A 224 -3.23 -21.69 6.88
C VAL A 224 -3.38 -20.41 6.08
N ALA A 225 -3.23 -19.25 6.73
CA ALA A 225 -3.33 -17.95 6.05
C ALA A 225 -2.23 -17.78 4.98
N LEU A 226 -0.99 -18.18 5.26
CA LEU A 226 0.11 -18.13 4.28
C LEU A 226 -0.10 -19.11 3.12
N GLN A 227 -0.62 -20.30 3.38
CA GLN A 227 -0.96 -21.26 2.32
C GLN A 227 -2.06 -20.71 1.39
N GLN A 228 -3.06 -20.04 1.94
CA GLN A 228 -4.10 -19.37 1.15
C GLN A 228 -3.52 -18.23 0.31
N ALA A 229 -2.64 -17.40 0.88
CA ALA A 229 -1.95 -16.33 0.16
C ALA A 229 -1.14 -16.89 -1.03
N LEU A 230 -0.33 -17.93 -0.78
CA LEU A 230 0.49 -18.59 -1.81
C LEU A 230 -0.31 -19.40 -2.84
N THR A 231 -1.56 -19.75 -2.51
CA THR A 231 -2.49 -20.36 -3.48
C THR A 231 -3.03 -19.31 -4.46
N LYS A 232 -3.26 -18.07 -3.99
CA LYS A 232 -3.66 -16.94 -4.83
C LYS A 232 -2.49 -16.45 -5.68
N ASP A 233 -1.34 -16.23 -5.06
CA ASP A 233 -0.11 -15.83 -5.75
C ASP A 233 1.10 -16.59 -5.20
N LYS A 234 1.61 -17.53 -5.99
CA LYS A 234 2.78 -18.36 -5.64
C LYS A 234 4.09 -17.56 -5.58
N GLY A 235 4.13 -16.40 -6.23
CA GLY A 235 5.30 -15.53 -6.32
C GLY A 235 5.35 -14.44 -5.26
N ASP A 236 4.31 -14.29 -4.43
CA ASP A 236 4.22 -13.19 -3.47
C ASP A 236 5.38 -13.22 -2.46
N ILE A 237 6.25 -12.22 -2.56
CA ILE A 237 7.48 -12.13 -1.77
C ILE A 237 7.17 -11.98 -0.28
N ALA A 238 6.11 -11.26 0.09
CA ALA A 238 5.75 -11.04 1.49
C ALA A 238 5.25 -12.33 2.14
N ALA A 239 4.43 -13.12 1.44
CA ALA A 239 3.96 -14.42 1.89
C ALA A 239 5.12 -15.42 2.01
N LEU A 240 6.03 -15.45 1.03
CA LEU A 240 7.23 -16.30 1.08
C LEU A 240 8.17 -15.93 2.23
N ALA A 241 8.40 -14.63 2.46
CA ALA A 241 9.22 -14.16 3.57
C ALA A 241 8.63 -14.56 4.94
N ASN A 242 7.31 -14.42 5.11
CA ASN A 242 6.64 -14.83 6.35
C ASN A 242 6.57 -16.34 6.52
N LYS A 243 6.51 -17.11 5.42
CA LYS A 243 6.65 -18.57 5.45
C LYS A 243 8.02 -18.99 5.97
N ILE A 244 9.10 -18.32 5.55
CA ILE A 244 10.45 -18.56 6.09
C ILE A 244 10.48 -18.36 7.61
N VAL A 245 9.87 -17.27 8.11
CA VAL A 245 9.78 -16.99 9.55
C VAL A 245 9.01 -18.11 10.27
N LEU A 246 7.86 -18.53 9.74
CA LEU A 246 7.08 -19.63 10.31
C LEU A 246 7.87 -20.95 10.34
N THR A 247 8.59 -21.28 9.26
CA THR A 247 9.45 -22.47 9.19
C THR A 247 10.56 -22.41 10.23
N ALA A 248 11.19 -21.25 10.43
CA ALA A 248 12.19 -21.08 11.48
C ALA A 248 11.59 -21.27 12.89
N LEU A 249 10.41 -20.70 13.15
CA LEU A 249 9.72 -20.80 14.45
C LEU A 249 9.27 -22.23 14.78
N THR A 250 8.98 -23.05 13.76
CA THR A 250 8.62 -24.46 13.91
C THR A 250 9.84 -25.41 13.90
N GLY A 251 11.06 -24.87 13.76
CA GLY A 251 12.32 -25.64 13.81
C GLY A 251 12.69 -26.33 12.48
N GLY A 252 12.11 -25.90 11.36
CA GLY A 252 12.45 -26.40 10.03
C GLY A 252 13.70 -25.75 9.41
N ASP A 253 14.19 -26.33 8.31
CA ASP A 253 15.30 -25.77 7.52
C ASP A 253 14.77 -24.72 6.53
N THR A 254 15.29 -23.49 6.65
CA THR A 254 14.91 -22.35 5.81
C THR A 254 15.84 -22.13 4.61
N THR A 255 16.91 -22.92 4.46
CA THR A 255 17.96 -22.69 3.47
C THR A 255 17.43 -22.68 2.04
N ALA A 256 16.52 -23.61 1.71
CA ALA A 256 15.92 -23.70 0.39
C ALA A 256 15.00 -22.51 0.08
N ASP A 257 14.16 -22.12 1.04
CA ASP A 257 13.20 -21.03 0.90
C ASP A 257 13.92 -19.67 0.79
N ILE A 258 14.96 -19.44 1.59
CA ILE A 258 15.80 -18.23 1.49
C ILE A 258 16.46 -18.13 0.10
N ARG A 259 16.97 -19.24 -0.43
CA ARG A 259 17.56 -19.28 -1.78
C ARG A 259 16.54 -19.01 -2.88
N TYR A 260 15.29 -19.40 -2.67
CA TYR A 260 14.21 -19.13 -3.62
C TYR A 260 13.88 -17.63 -3.66
N VAL A 261 13.65 -17.02 -2.49
CA VAL A 261 13.29 -15.59 -2.39
C VAL A 261 14.41 -14.67 -2.87
N THR A 262 15.68 -14.99 -2.55
CA THR A 262 16.84 -14.19 -3.01
C THR A 262 17.10 -14.25 -4.51
N LYS A 263 16.49 -15.20 -5.23
CA LYS A 263 16.58 -15.33 -6.68
C LYS A 263 15.34 -14.83 -7.43
N ALA A 264 14.24 -14.59 -6.73
CA ALA A 264 13.06 -14.00 -7.34
C ALA A 264 13.39 -12.54 -7.72
N PRO A 265 13.02 -12.07 -8.93
CA PRO A 265 13.17 -10.67 -9.28
C PRO A 265 12.40 -9.81 -8.26
N SER A 266 13.06 -8.77 -7.74
CA SER A 266 12.44 -7.82 -6.82
C SER A 266 11.46 -6.95 -7.59
N ASN A 267 10.21 -7.38 -7.68
CA ASN A 267 9.11 -6.46 -7.99
C ASN A 267 8.75 -5.74 -6.68
N SER A 268 9.52 -4.71 -6.34
CA SER A 268 9.31 -3.88 -5.14
C SER A 268 9.28 -2.42 -5.52
#